data_AF-A0A953M7V3-F1
#
_entry.id   AF-A0A953M7V3-F1
#
_cell.length_a   1.000
_cell.length_b   1.000
_cell.length_c   1.000
_cell.angle_alpha   90.00
_cell.angle_beta   90.00
_cell.angle_gamma   90.00
#
_symmetry.space_group_name_H-M   'P 1'
#
loop_
_entity.id
_entity.type
_entity.pdbx_description
1 polymer ?
#
loop_
_entity_poly.entity_id
_entity_poly.type
_entity_poly.pdbx_seq_one_letter_code
_entity_poly.pdbx_strand_id
1 'polypeptide(L)'
;MVTLGGWTPAGGTPDQQAGTFMHEFGHTIGLEHGGGDSINYKPNYYSVMSYTWQVPSEAYSSSWRLDYSRVDLPDLDEFFLFEDAGLGGAAGALPGVTIPFRAGDDSFQLAVSNGPEPMDWDHSGSIDFLPVVADLNHHSLSDPPSPGEVLTGHDDWANLVSNFRLSPSFADGVHETVLELTYEEHVAVENEFGGGNPCPADLAEPFGVLDLADALAFVTAFSNMSPVADFDGNGLFDLADVLEFVNAFNAGCG
;
A
#
# COMPACT_ATOMS: atom_id res chain seq x y z
N MET A 1 7.80 22.26 -1.06
CA MET A 1 8.07 21.59 0.22
C MET A 1 6.99 20.55 0.33
N VAL A 2 7.34 19.27 0.29
CA VAL A 2 6.38 18.20 0.54
C VAL A 2 6.08 18.24 2.04
N THR A 3 4.81 18.39 2.40
CA THR A 3 4.39 18.40 3.80
C THR A 3 3.45 17.24 4.02
N LEU A 4 3.90 16.23 4.77
CA LEU A 4 3.09 15.09 5.18
C LEU A 4 2.11 15.43 6.31
N GLY A 5 1.60 16.66 6.35
CA GLY A 5 0.65 17.22 7.34
C GLY A 5 0.35 16.38 8.58
N GLY A 6 -0.65 15.48 8.44
CA GLY A 6 -1.21 14.64 9.52
C GLY A 6 -0.51 13.30 9.77
N TRP A 7 0.57 12.97 9.07
CA TRP A 7 1.37 11.78 9.32
C TRP A 7 2.08 11.89 10.68
N THR A 8 2.23 10.75 11.36
CA THR A 8 2.85 10.62 12.68
C THR A 8 4.24 9.96 12.60
N PRO A 9 5.27 10.53 13.27
CA PRO A 9 5.28 11.81 14.00
C PRO A 9 4.97 12.98 13.08
N ALA A 10 4.48 14.11 13.61
CA ALA A 10 4.04 15.25 12.78
C ALA A 10 5.00 15.58 11.61
N GLY A 11 4.54 15.34 10.39
CA GLY A 11 5.32 15.48 9.15
C GLY A 11 6.04 14.22 8.68
N GLY A 12 5.76 13.06 9.26
CA GLY A 12 6.33 11.75 8.96
C GLY A 12 7.79 11.56 9.40
N THR A 13 8.26 10.33 9.30
CA THR A 13 9.67 9.94 9.46
C THR A 13 10.52 10.44 8.27
N PRO A 14 11.86 10.50 8.39
CA PRO A 14 12.72 10.85 7.27
C PRO A 14 12.53 9.96 6.03
N ASP A 15 12.27 8.66 6.23
CA ASP A 15 12.03 7.73 5.12
C ASP A 15 10.67 7.98 4.45
N GLN A 16 9.63 8.27 5.22
CA GLN A 16 8.31 8.66 4.69
C GLN A 16 8.41 9.97 3.88
N GLN A 17 9.14 10.96 4.39
CA GLN A 17 9.38 12.23 3.67
C GLN A 17 10.20 12.01 2.41
N ALA A 18 11.24 11.18 2.46
CA ALA A 18 12.10 10.89 1.32
C ALA A 18 11.34 10.14 0.22
N GLY A 19 10.55 9.13 0.61
CA GLY A 19 9.69 8.36 -0.27
C GLY A 19 8.66 9.25 -0.98
N THR A 20 7.92 10.05 -0.22
CA THR A 20 6.94 10.99 -0.79
C THR A 20 7.61 12.04 -1.67
N PHE A 21 8.76 12.58 -1.27
CA PHE A 21 9.51 13.49 -2.14
C PHE A 21 9.92 12.83 -3.47
N MET A 22 10.38 11.58 -3.44
CA MET A 22 10.71 10.85 -4.66
C MET A 22 9.48 10.52 -5.50
N HIS A 23 8.35 10.20 -4.89
CA HIS A 23 7.07 9.97 -5.58
C HIS A 23 6.66 11.22 -6.39
N GLU A 24 6.61 12.37 -5.72
CA GLU A 24 6.29 13.67 -6.34
C GLU A 24 7.32 14.08 -7.40
N PHE A 25 8.60 13.76 -7.17
CA PHE A 25 9.63 13.96 -8.18
C PHE A 25 9.44 13.05 -9.40
N GLY A 26 8.92 11.83 -9.21
CA GLY A 26 8.59 10.89 -10.27
C GLY A 26 7.54 11.43 -11.24
N HIS A 27 6.49 12.07 -10.71
CA HIS A 27 5.53 12.81 -11.52
C HIS A 27 6.18 13.93 -12.35
N THR A 28 7.16 14.63 -11.79
CA THR A 28 7.91 15.68 -12.51
C THR A 28 8.68 15.11 -13.72
N ILE A 29 9.12 13.84 -13.63
CA ILE A 29 9.87 13.14 -14.69
C ILE A 29 9.01 12.16 -15.48
N GLY A 30 7.69 12.29 -15.40
CA GLY A 30 6.74 11.64 -16.30
C GLY A 30 6.30 10.23 -15.90
N LEU A 31 6.46 9.86 -14.63
CA LEU A 31 5.91 8.61 -14.08
C LEU A 31 4.53 8.85 -13.48
N GLU A 32 3.66 7.86 -13.62
CA GLU A 32 2.38 7.74 -12.90
C GLU A 32 2.49 6.65 -11.80
N HIS A 33 1.42 6.39 -11.03
CA HIS A 33 1.50 5.47 -9.89
C HIS A 33 1.79 4.01 -10.25
N GLY A 34 1.45 3.63 -11.48
CA GLY A 34 1.81 2.35 -12.08
C GLY A 34 3.00 2.46 -13.04
N GLY A 35 3.73 3.57 -13.02
CA GLY A 35 4.86 3.87 -13.89
C GLY A 35 4.43 4.47 -15.22
N GLY A 36 3.75 3.67 -16.05
CA GLY A 36 3.19 4.10 -17.34
C GLY A 36 1.70 4.37 -17.35
N ASP A 37 1.03 4.15 -16.22
CA ASP A 37 -0.42 4.29 -16.02
C ASP A 37 -0.72 4.70 -14.56
N SER A 38 -1.97 5.06 -14.28
CA SER A 38 -2.42 5.52 -12.96
C SER A 38 -2.88 4.39 -12.03
N ILE A 39 -2.59 3.13 -12.36
CA ILE A 39 -3.07 1.98 -11.59
C ILE A 39 -2.20 1.79 -10.34
N ASN A 40 -2.85 1.76 -9.17
CA ASN A 40 -2.18 1.64 -7.88
C ASN A 40 -1.91 0.17 -7.52
N TYR A 41 -1.03 -0.04 -6.54
CA TYR A 41 -0.80 -1.32 -5.84
C TYR A 41 -0.48 -2.55 -6.69
N LYS A 42 -0.05 -2.37 -7.94
CA LYS A 42 0.34 -3.47 -8.83
C LYS A 42 1.46 -4.32 -8.22
N PRO A 43 1.27 -5.64 -8.00
CA PRO A 43 2.30 -6.48 -7.39
C PRO A 43 3.51 -6.72 -8.32
N ASN A 44 3.36 -6.50 -9.63
CA ASN A 44 4.45 -6.55 -10.60
C ASN A 44 5.14 -5.18 -10.85
N TYR A 45 4.92 -4.18 -9.98
CA TYR A 45 5.55 -2.86 -10.10
C TYR A 45 6.25 -2.42 -8.80
N TYR A 46 7.57 -2.64 -8.76
CA TYR A 46 8.42 -2.37 -7.60
C TYR A 46 9.12 -1.01 -7.72
N SER A 47 8.40 0.04 -7.37
CA SER A 47 8.83 1.45 -7.47
C SER A 47 8.19 2.30 -6.38
N VAL A 48 8.89 3.31 -5.88
CA VAL A 48 8.34 4.35 -4.98
C VAL A 48 7.13 5.10 -5.55
N MET A 49 6.88 4.99 -6.86
CA MET A 49 5.67 5.50 -7.49
C MET A 49 4.42 4.68 -7.15
N SER A 50 4.55 3.40 -6.82
CA SER A 50 3.42 2.62 -6.32
C SER A 50 3.20 2.94 -4.85
N TYR A 51 1.95 3.12 -4.44
CA TYR A 51 1.58 3.32 -3.03
C TYR A 51 2.01 2.20 -2.10
N THR A 52 2.15 0.98 -2.62
CA THR A 52 2.79 -0.12 -1.88
C THR A 52 4.19 0.24 -1.39
N TRP A 53 4.96 1.01 -2.17
CA TRP A 53 6.38 1.28 -1.90
C TRP A 53 6.70 2.76 -1.69
N GLN A 54 5.69 3.64 -1.68
CA GLN A 54 5.88 5.07 -1.46
C GLN A 54 6.59 5.33 -0.12
N VAL A 55 6.23 4.58 0.91
CA VAL A 55 6.82 4.65 2.26
C VAL A 55 7.08 3.26 2.83
N PRO A 56 7.92 3.12 3.87
CA PRO A 56 8.09 1.83 4.54
C PRO A 56 6.80 1.38 5.23
N SER A 57 6.38 0.15 4.94
CA SER A 57 5.35 -0.62 5.65
C SER A 57 5.98 -1.47 6.76
N GLU A 58 5.30 -1.70 7.89
CA GLU A 58 5.82 -2.63 8.89
C GLU A 58 5.87 -4.07 8.36
N ALA A 59 4.82 -4.49 7.64
CA ALA A 59 4.64 -5.86 7.15
C ALA A 59 5.73 -6.31 6.17
N TYR A 60 6.30 -5.37 5.41
CA TYR A 60 7.31 -5.66 4.38
C TYR A 60 8.44 -4.61 4.31
N SER A 61 8.73 -3.94 5.42
CA SER A 61 9.78 -2.90 5.54
C SER A 61 11.15 -3.31 5.01
N SER A 62 11.53 -4.58 5.19
CA SER A 62 12.82 -5.12 4.72
C SER A 62 12.98 -5.04 3.19
N SER A 63 11.84 -5.05 2.50
CA SER A 63 11.71 -4.94 1.06
C SER A 63 11.56 -3.50 0.58
N TRP A 64 11.34 -2.53 1.46
CA TRP A 64 11.25 -1.14 1.03
C TRP A 64 12.60 -0.61 0.53
N ARG A 65 12.57 0.14 -0.57
CA ARG A 65 13.73 0.81 -1.17
C ARG A 65 13.28 2.17 -1.70
N LEU A 66 14.09 3.18 -1.41
CA LEU A 66 13.96 4.51 -2.01
C LEU A 66 14.54 4.49 -3.44
N ASP A 67 13.87 3.83 -4.38
CA ASP A 67 14.28 3.69 -5.79
C ASP A 67 13.06 3.57 -6.73
N TYR A 68 13.25 3.95 -7.98
CA TYR A 68 12.28 3.66 -9.04
C TYR A 68 12.49 2.25 -9.62
N SER A 69 11.48 1.70 -10.27
CA SER A 69 11.56 0.37 -10.88
C SER A 69 12.65 0.32 -11.96
N ARG A 70 13.37 -0.81 -12.00
CA ARG A 70 14.45 -1.11 -12.96
C ARG A 70 14.09 -2.23 -13.91
N VAL A 71 12.87 -2.73 -13.82
CA VAL A 71 12.44 -3.94 -14.51
C VAL A 71 11.00 -3.81 -14.96
N ASP A 72 10.80 -4.14 -16.22
CA ASP A 72 9.49 -4.33 -16.81
C ASP A 72 9.12 -5.81 -16.64
N LEU A 73 8.39 -6.12 -15.57
CA LEU A 73 7.89 -7.48 -15.30
C LEU A 73 6.68 -7.78 -16.21
N PRO A 74 6.42 -9.05 -16.56
CA PRO A 74 5.26 -9.42 -17.35
C PRO A 74 3.92 -8.91 -16.80
N ASP A 75 2.99 -8.66 -17.71
CA ASP A 75 1.62 -8.29 -17.38
C ASP A 75 0.94 -9.39 -16.56
N LEU A 76 0.15 -8.97 -15.57
CA LEU A 76 -0.75 -9.85 -14.82
C LEU A 76 -2.18 -9.55 -15.28
N ASP A 77 -2.80 -10.51 -15.96
CA ASP A 77 -4.22 -10.45 -16.31
C ASP A 77 -5.01 -11.10 -15.18
N GLU A 78 -5.77 -10.30 -14.44
CA GLU A 78 -6.54 -10.74 -13.27
C GLU A 78 -7.65 -11.75 -13.58
N PHE A 79 -8.05 -11.92 -14.86
CA PHE A 79 -8.91 -13.03 -15.27
C PHE A 79 -8.16 -14.33 -15.55
N PHE A 80 -6.83 -14.27 -15.65
CA PHE A 80 -6.02 -15.35 -16.18
C PHE A 80 -4.63 -15.41 -15.53
N LEU A 81 -4.61 -15.47 -14.19
CA LEU A 81 -3.38 -15.51 -13.40
C LEU A 81 -2.81 -16.92 -13.34
N PHE A 82 -1.54 -17.07 -13.70
CA PHE A 82 -0.82 -18.34 -13.61
C PHE A 82 0.04 -18.38 -12.36
N GLU A 83 -0.38 -19.17 -11.39
CA GLU A 83 0.29 -19.29 -10.10
C GLU A 83 1.69 -19.88 -10.22
N ASP A 84 1.93 -20.80 -11.15
CA ASP A 84 3.25 -21.40 -11.40
C ASP A 84 4.26 -20.41 -12.01
N ALA A 85 3.77 -19.34 -12.63
CA ALA A 85 4.58 -18.26 -13.18
C ALA A 85 4.88 -17.15 -12.16
N GLY A 86 4.01 -16.97 -11.15
CA GLY A 86 4.09 -15.85 -10.20
C GLY A 86 4.12 -14.50 -10.91
N LEU A 87 5.08 -13.63 -10.55
CA LEU A 87 5.30 -12.37 -11.26
C LEU A 87 5.97 -12.56 -12.62
N GLY A 88 6.55 -13.74 -12.90
CA GLY A 88 7.27 -14.04 -14.13
C GLY A 88 8.63 -13.33 -14.26
N GLY A 89 9.07 -13.13 -15.50
CA GLY A 89 10.35 -12.48 -15.79
C GLY A 89 11.58 -13.38 -15.59
N ALA A 90 12.77 -12.78 -15.61
CA ALA A 90 14.02 -13.51 -15.39
C ALA A 90 14.25 -13.78 -13.91
N ALA A 91 14.81 -14.95 -13.57
CA ALA A 91 15.22 -15.23 -12.19
C ALA A 91 16.21 -14.17 -11.68
N GLY A 92 15.90 -13.52 -10.56
CA GLY A 92 16.69 -12.42 -10.01
C GLY A 92 16.37 -11.05 -10.62
N ALA A 93 15.23 -10.92 -11.31
CA ALA A 93 14.68 -9.64 -11.75
C ALA A 93 14.42 -8.69 -10.56
N LEU A 94 14.01 -9.26 -9.42
CA LEU A 94 13.87 -8.54 -8.15
C LEU A 94 14.89 -9.06 -7.10
N PRO A 95 15.27 -8.24 -6.11
CA PRO A 95 16.24 -8.60 -5.07
C PRO A 95 15.67 -9.45 -3.91
N GLY A 96 14.56 -10.15 -4.12
CA GLY A 96 13.88 -10.95 -3.09
C GLY A 96 12.96 -10.08 -2.26
N VAL A 97 11.87 -9.65 -2.89
CA VAL A 97 10.92 -8.67 -2.35
C VAL A 97 9.74 -9.44 -1.76
N THR A 98 9.33 -9.09 -0.55
CA THR A 98 8.05 -9.53 0.03
C THR A 98 6.93 -8.72 -0.62
N ILE A 99 6.24 -9.31 -1.58
CA ILE A 99 5.20 -8.68 -2.40
C ILE A 99 3.85 -8.82 -1.68
N PRO A 100 3.20 -7.72 -1.33
CA PRO A 100 1.80 -7.74 -0.92
C PRO A 100 0.86 -7.83 -2.13
N PHE A 101 -0.21 -8.58 -1.98
CA PHE A 101 -1.29 -8.66 -2.97
C PHE A 101 -2.61 -9.05 -2.28
N ARG A 102 -3.73 -8.77 -2.95
CA ARG A 102 -5.04 -9.28 -2.58
C ARG A 102 -5.34 -10.58 -3.31
N ALA A 103 -5.68 -11.63 -2.57
CA ALA A 103 -5.96 -12.93 -3.13
C ALA A 103 -7.43 -13.06 -3.58
N GLY A 104 -7.73 -14.10 -4.37
CA GLY A 104 -9.07 -14.37 -4.89
C GLY A 104 -10.16 -14.60 -3.83
N ASP A 105 -9.78 -14.93 -2.60
CA ASP A 105 -10.67 -15.01 -1.43
C ASP A 105 -10.87 -13.66 -0.70
N ASP A 106 -10.35 -12.56 -1.27
CA ASP A 106 -10.40 -11.22 -0.71
C ASP A 106 -9.60 -11.12 0.61
N SER A 107 -8.53 -11.91 0.75
CA SER A 107 -7.57 -11.76 1.85
C SER A 107 -6.27 -11.09 1.39
N PHE A 108 -5.59 -10.39 2.29
CA PHE A 108 -4.24 -9.92 2.03
C PHE A 108 -3.22 -11.03 2.23
N GLN A 109 -2.34 -11.14 1.25
CA GLN A 109 -1.28 -12.13 1.24
C GLN A 109 0.07 -11.46 1.03
N LEU A 110 1.10 -12.10 1.56
CA LEU A 110 2.50 -11.71 1.39
C LEU A 110 3.26 -12.90 0.81
N ALA A 111 3.97 -12.70 -0.29
CA ALA A 111 4.84 -13.72 -0.85
C ALA A 111 6.20 -13.14 -1.27
N VAL A 112 7.28 -13.87 -0.98
CA VAL A 112 8.63 -13.45 -1.37
C VAL A 112 8.88 -13.88 -2.81
N SER A 113 9.26 -12.93 -3.67
CA SER A 113 9.55 -13.18 -5.09
C SER A 113 10.82 -12.47 -5.57
N ASN A 114 11.54 -13.14 -6.48
CA ASN A 114 12.60 -12.56 -7.31
C ASN A 114 12.15 -12.44 -8.79
N GLY A 115 10.86 -12.66 -9.07
CA GLY A 115 10.26 -12.76 -10.40
C GLY A 115 9.44 -14.05 -10.54
N PRO A 116 10.02 -15.13 -11.12
CA PRO A 116 9.25 -16.29 -11.61
C PRO A 116 8.91 -17.34 -10.54
N GLU A 117 9.04 -17.04 -9.25
CA GLU A 117 8.64 -17.94 -8.18
C GLU A 117 7.11 -18.08 -8.12
N PRO A 118 6.57 -19.30 -7.91
CA PRO A 118 5.12 -19.49 -7.83
C PRO A 118 4.46 -18.69 -6.72
N MET A 119 3.28 -18.14 -6.99
CA MET A 119 2.46 -17.38 -6.05
C MET A 119 1.02 -17.90 -6.06
N ASP A 120 0.51 -18.23 -4.88
CA ASP A 120 -0.86 -18.70 -4.65
C ASP A 120 -1.79 -17.47 -4.67
N TRP A 121 -2.27 -17.12 -5.87
CA TRP A 121 -3.05 -15.92 -6.15
C TRP A 121 -4.48 -16.03 -5.64
N ASP A 122 -5.03 -17.24 -5.52
CA ASP A 122 -6.39 -17.44 -5.00
C ASP A 122 -6.45 -17.86 -3.52
N HIS A 123 -5.28 -18.04 -2.89
CA HIS A 123 -5.12 -18.45 -1.50
C HIS A 123 -5.78 -19.81 -1.20
N SER A 124 -5.76 -20.73 -2.17
CA SER A 124 -6.26 -22.09 -2.00
C SER A 124 -5.37 -22.97 -1.10
N GLY A 125 -4.12 -22.54 -0.86
CA GLY A 125 -3.09 -23.30 -0.16
C GLY A 125 -2.29 -24.24 -1.06
N SER A 126 -2.43 -24.12 -2.38
CA SER A 126 -1.71 -24.88 -3.40
C SER A 126 -1.44 -24.04 -4.63
N ILE A 127 -0.45 -24.44 -5.44
CA ILE A 127 -0.21 -23.83 -6.75
C ILE A 127 -1.03 -24.59 -7.80
N ASP A 128 -1.97 -23.89 -8.41
CA ASP A 128 -2.83 -24.39 -9.47
C ASP A 128 -2.14 -24.43 -10.84
N PHE A 129 -2.46 -25.46 -11.61
CA PHE A 129 -2.00 -25.61 -13.00
C PHE A 129 -2.93 -24.96 -14.01
N LEU A 130 -4.10 -24.53 -13.56
CA LEU A 130 -5.06 -23.78 -14.34
C LEU A 130 -5.06 -22.34 -13.84
N PRO A 131 -5.35 -21.38 -14.72
CA PRO A 131 -5.37 -19.99 -14.34
C PRO A 131 -6.51 -19.70 -13.36
N VAL A 132 -6.22 -18.84 -12.39
CA VAL A 132 -7.15 -18.37 -11.36
C VAL A 132 -7.54 -16.91 -11.61
N VAL A 133 -8.54 -16.44 -10.87
CA VAL A 133 -9.05 -15.06 -10.95
C VAL A 133 -8.89 -14.42 -9.58
N ALA A 134 -8.23 -13.27 -9.53
CA ALA A 134 -8.08 -12.46 -8.32
C ALA A 134 -7.89 -10.99 -8.70
N ASP A 135 -8.52 -10.11 -7.94
CA ASP A 135 -8.29 -8.66 -7.99
C ASP A 135 -7.06 -8.37 -7.11
N LEU A 136 -5.89 -8.25 -7.70
CA LEU A 136 -4.60 -8.29 -6.99
C LEU A 136 -4.25 -6.96 -6.35
N ASN A 137 -4.77 -5.87 -6.89
CA ASN A 137 -4.40 -4.50 -6.54
C ASN A 137 -5.44 -3.75 -5.68
N HIS A 138 -6.59 -4.35 -5.35
CA HIS A 138 -7.56 -3.77 -4.41
C HIS A 138 -7.04 -3.73 -2.95
N HIS A 139 -6.25 -2.72 -2.58
CA HIS A 139 -5.56 -2.66 -1.26
C HIS A 139 -6.15 -1.68 -0.24
N SER A 140 -7.12 -0.83 -0.62
CA SER A 140 -7.72 0.11 0.33
C SER A 140 -9.19 0.40 0.00
N LEU A 141 -9.94 0.89 1.00
CA LEU A 141 -11.34 1.32 0.82
C LEU A 141 -11.55 2.43 -0.22
N SER A 142 -10.49 3.17 -0.53
CA SER A 142 -10.50 4.26 -1.52
C SER A 142 -10.06 3.81 -2.91
N ASP A 143 -9.46 2.62 -3.02
CA ASP A 143 -9.18 1.97 -4.28
C ASP A 143 -10.39 1.11 -4.65
N PRO A 144 -11.19 1.48 -5.68
CA PRO A 144 -12.35 0.69 -6.03
C PRO A 144 -11.92 -0.68 -6.60
N PRO A 145 -12.66 -1.76 -6.30
CA PRO A 145 -12.39 -3.07 -6.92
C PRO A 145 -12.33 -2.97 -8.45
N SER A 146 -11.30 -3.55 -9.03
CA SER A 146 -10.97 -3.53 -10.46
C SER A 146 -10.84 -4.94 -11.06
N PRO A 147 -11.67 -5.93 -10.69
CA PRO A 147 -11.42 -7.32 -11.03
C PRO A 147 -11.34 -7.54 -12.53
N GLY A 148 -10.25 -8.17 -12.98
CA GLY A 148 -10.01 -8.47 -14.37
C GLY A 148 -9.24 -7.38 -15.13
N GLU A 149 -8.63 -6.45 -14.40
CA GLU A 149 -7.70 -5.49 -14.98
C GLU A 149 -6.40 -6.19 -15.43
N VAL A 150 -5.74 -5.62 -16.43
CA VAL A 150 -4.39 -6.07 -16.83
C VAL A 150 -3.38 -5.13 -16.20
N LEU A 151 -2.65 -5.65 -15.21
CA LEU A 151 -1.64 -4.92 -14.48
C LEU A 151 -0.33 -4.98 -15.26
N THR A 152 0.00 -3.89 -15.96
CA THR A 152 1.20 -3.80 -16.81
C THR A 152 2.43 -3.44 -15.97
N GLY A 153 3.54 -4.17 -16.13
CA GLY A 153 4.82 -3.83 -15.49
C GLY A 153 5.44 -2.56 -16.06
N HIS A 154 6.49 -2.03 -15.40
CA HIS A 154 7.17 -0.85 -15.91
C HIS A 154 8.62 -0.71 -15.41
N ASP A 155 9.56 -0.45 -16.33
CA ASP A 155 10.93 -0.01 -16.04
C ASP A 155 11.00 1.52 -16.08
N ASP A 156 10.93 2.15 -14.91
CA ASP A 156 10.91 3.61 -14.78
C ASP A 156 12.20 4.24 -15.28
N TRP A 157 13.34 3.68 -14.88
CA TRP A 157 14.66 4.23 -15.21
C TRP A 157 14.89 4.26 -16.72
N ALA A 158 14.33 3.32 -17.47
CA ALA A 158 14.38 3.29 -18.93
C ALA A 158 13.44 4.31 -19.60
N ASN A 159 12.43 4.82 -18.90
CA ASN A 159 11.31 5.60 -19.48
C ASN A 159 11.18 7.05 -18.95
N LEU A 160 12.17 7.56 -18.23
CA LEU A 160 12.14 8.92 -17.68
C LEU A 160 12.05 10.04 -18.74
N VAL A 161 11.17 11.02 -18.52
CA VAL A 161 11.01 12.21 -19.35
C VAL A 161 12.06 13.27 -18.96
N SER A 162 13.09 13.39 -19.79
CA SER A 162 14.20 14.35 -19.57
C SER A 162 13.81 15.84 -19.65
N ASN A 163 12.66 16.17 -20.24
CA ASN A 163 12.12 17.53 -20.27
C ASN A 163 10.84 17.63 -19.42
N PHE A 164 11.03 17.81 -18.12
CA PHE A 164 9.97 17.92 -17.12
C PHE A 164 8.89 18.96 -17.43
N ARG A 165 9.17 19.99 -18.25
CA ARG A 165 8.16 20.99 -18.68
C ARG A 165 7.07 20.41 -19.59
N LEU A 166 7.28 19.21 -20.11
CA LEU A 166 6.31 18.48 -20.92
C LEU A 166 5.57 17.42 -20.11
N SER A 167 5.90 17.24 -18.82
CA SER A 167 5.13 16.37 -17.94
C SER A 167 3.74 17.00 -17.72
N PRO A 168 2.64 16.25 -17.93
CA PRO A 168 1.29 16.68 -17.58
C PRO A 168 1.17 17.11 -16.12
N SER A 169 2.01 16.54 -15.25
CA SER A 169 2.04 16.77 -13.80
C SER A 169 2.98 17.90 -13.38
N PHE A 170 3.54 18.68 -14.32
CA PHE A 170 4.30 19.90 -14.02
C PHE A 170 3.33 21.04 -13.62
N ALA A 171 2.67 20.92 -12.46
CA ALA A 171 1.82 21.94 -11.86
C ALA A 171 2.38 22.42 -10.50
N ASP A 172 2.01 23.63 -10.10
CA ASP A 172 2.56 24.35 -8.95
C ASP A 172 1.95 23.81 -7.63
N GLY A 173 2.38 22.62 -7.21
CA GLY A 173 2.22 22.08 -5.86
C GLY A 173 0.80 21.69 -5.40
N VAL A 174 -0.19 21.66 -6.31
CA VAL A 174 -1.51 21.05 -6.07
C VAL A 174 -1.86 20.21 -7.30
N HIS A 175 -1.84 18.89 -7.14
CA HIS A 175 -2.20 17.94 -8.19
C HIS A 175 -3.72 17.73 -8.15
N GLU A 176 -4.48 18.44 -9.01
CA GLU A 176 -5.94 18.29 -9.09
C GLU A 176 -6.39 17.04 -9.89
N THR A 177 -5.45 16.24 -10.40
CA THR A 177 -5.76 15.15 -11.37
C THR A 177 -5.29 13.76 -10.96
N VAL A 178 -4.54 13.65 -9.87
CA VAL A 178 -3.98 12.38 -9.37
C VAL A 178 -4.30 12.33 -7.87
N LEU A 179 -5.03 11.29 -7.44
CA LEU A 179 -5.43 11.13 -6.04
C LEU A 179 -4.25 10.57 -5.25
N GLU A 180 -3.60 11.43 -4.47
CA GLU A 180 -2.42 11.13 -3.63
C GLU A 180 -2.74 10.25 -2.40
N LEU A 181 -1.81 9.38 -1.99
CA LEU A 181 -1.96 8.54 -0.79
C LEU A 181 -2.04 9.41 0.47
N THR A 182 -3.13 9.25 1.21
CA THR A 182 -3.35 9.89 2.51
C THR A 182 -2.79 9.05 3.65
N TYR A 183 -2.62 9.68 4.81
CA TYR A 183 -2.20 8.96 6.02
C TYR A 183 -3.24 7.91 6.42
N GLU A 184 -4.52 8.26 6.31
CA GLU A 184 -5.65 7.39 6.65
C GLU A 184 -5.70 6.15 5.75
N GLU A 185 -5.44 6.31 4.46
CA GLU A 185 -5.35 5.19 3.52
C GLU A 185 -4.14 4.31 3.81
N HIS A 186 -2.97 4.89 4.08
CA HIS A 186 -1.78 4.13 4.47
C HIS A 186 -2.04 3.29 5.72
N VAL A 187 -2.64 3.87 6.77
CA VAL A 187 -2.96 3.15 8.00
C VAL A 187 -4.00 2.05 7.76
N ALA A 188 -5.01 2.30 6.92
CA ALA A 188 -5.99 1.28 6.57
C ALA A 188 -5.31 0.05 5.93
N VAL A 189 -4.44 0.27 4.95
CA VAL A 189 -3.69 -0.79 4.27
C VAL A 189 -2.80 -1.55 5.27
N GLU A 190 -2.04 -0.86 6.12
CA GLU A 190 -1.17 -1.51 7.13
C GLU A 190 -1.94 -2.41 8.10
N ASN A 191 -3.11 -1.96 8.56
CA ASN A 191 -3.94 -2.72 9.49
C ASN A 191 -4.42 -4.04 8.87
N GLU A 192 -4.69 -4.06 7.56
CA GLU A 192 -5.16 -5.25 6.87
C GLU A 192 -4.05 -6.32 6.69
N PHE A 193 -2.77 -5.93 6.67
CA PHE A 193 -1.64 -6.88 6.62
C PHE A 193 -1.32 -7.57 7.94
N GLY A 194 -2.06 -7.29 9.02
CA GLY A 194 -1.72 -7.81 10.34
C GLY A 194 -0.32 -7.36 10.80
N GLY A 195 0.21 -6.28 10.19
CA GLY A 195 1.25 -5.42 10.75
C GLY A 195 0.63 -4.69 11.92
N GLY A 196 0.29 -5.48 12.94
CA GLY A 196 -0.43 -5.00 14.09
C GLY A 196 0.41 -3.90 14.68
N ASN A 197 -0.15 -2.69 14.69
CA ASN A 197 0.20 -1.75 15.73
C ASN A 197 0.21 -2.56 17.04
N PRO A 198 1.35 -2.76 17.72
CA PRO A 198 1.41 -3.53 18.97
C PRO A 198 0.54 -2.91 20.07
N CYS A 199 -0.05 -1.74 19.78
CA CYS A 199 -1.03 -1.04 20.55
C CYS A 199 -2.15 -0.49 19.64
N PRO A 200 -3.13 -1.29 19.17
CA PRO A 200 -4.19 -0.78 18.28
C PRO A 200 -4.96 0.41 18.89
N ALA A 201 -5.00 0.49 20.22
CA ALA A 201 -5.63 1.57 20.96
C ALA A 201 -4.74 2.81 21.20
N ASP A 202 -3.49 2.83 20.73
CA ASP A 202 -2.56 3.96 20.82
C ASP A 202 -2.72 4.85 19.59
N LEU A 203 -3.61 5.83 19.72
CA LEU A 203 -4.11 6.67 18.64
C LEU A 203 -3.59 8.11 18.72
N ALA A 204 -2.88 8.47 19.80
CA ALA A 204 -2.38 9.81 20.04
C ALA A 204 -1.00 9.82 20.72
N GLU A 205 -0.23 10.89 20.50
CA GLU A 205 1.04 11.05 21.21
C GLU A 205 0.83 11.20 22.74
N PRO A 206 1.70 10.59 23.57
CA PRO A 206 2.94 9.89 23.21
C PRO A 206 2.76 8.40 22.86
N PHE A 207 3.11 8.03 21.62
CA PHE A 207 3.02 6.64 21.16
C PHE A 207 3.90 5.66 21.96
N GLY A 208 3.41 4.43 22.12
CA GLY A 208 3.88 3.39 23.04
C GLY A 208 3.33 3.53 24.46
N VAL A 209 2.46 4.51 24.72
CA VAL A 209 1.88 4.80 26.05
C VAL A 209 0.40 5.07 25.92
N LEU A 210 -0.42 4.13 26.39
CA LEU A 210 -1.86 4.33 26.46
C LEU A 210 -2.24 5.32 27.57
N ASP A 211 -2.83 6.44 27.17
CA ASP A 211 -3.32 7.47 28.08
C ASP A 211 -4.67 8.08 27.65
N LEU A 212 -5.03 9.23 28.23
CA LEU A 212 -6.32 9.88 27.96
C LEU A 212 -6.39 10.49 26.55
N ALA A 213 -5.25 10.82 25.95
CA ALA A 213 -5.17 11.36 24.60
C ALA A 213 -5.66 10.34 23.58
N ASP A 214 -5.36 9.06 23.76
CA ASP A 214 -5.83 7.97 22.88
C ASP A 214 -7.33 7.77 22.95
N ALA A 215 -7.88 7.77 24.16
CA ALA A 215 -9.33 7.68 24.36
C ALA A 215 -10.05 8.89 23.75
N LEU A 216 -9.44 10.08 23.81
CA LEU A 216 -9.97 11.28 23.17
C LEU A 216 -9.87 11.22 21.64
N ALA A 217 -8.78 10.66 21.12
CA ALA A 217 -8.59 10.44 19.68
C ALA A 217 -9.62 9.44 19.15
N PHE A 218 -9.85 8.32 19.84
CA PHE A 218 -10.90 7.35 19.49
C PHE A 218 -12.28 8.01 19.47
N VAL A 219 -12.68 8.74 20.52
CA VAL A 219 -14.00 9.39 20.58
C VAL A 219 -14.17 10.42 19.46
N THR A 220 -13.10 11.12 19.08
CA THR A 220 -13.09 12.08 17.97
C THR A 220 -13.25 11.36 16.63
N ALA A 221 -12.49 10.28 16.42
CA ALA A 221 -12.55 9.45 15.22
C ALA A 221 -13.93 8.79 15.04
N PHE A 222 -14.47 8.21 16.11
CA PHE A 222 -15.79 7.57 16.13
C PHE A 222 -16.92 8.57 15.82
N SER A 223 -16.86 9.78 16.38
CA SER A 223 -17.84 10.84 16.11
C SER A 223 -17.80 11.33 14.66
N ASN A 224 -16.66 11.21 14.00
CA ASN A 224 -16.44 11.61 12.61
C ASN A 224 -16.56 10.45 11.62
N MET A 225 -16.91 9.24 12.07
CA MET A 225 -16.97 8.02 11.23
C MET A 225 -15.64 7.78 10.49
N SER A 226 -14.52 8.02 11.18
CA SER A 226 -13.18 7.80 10.63
C SER A 226 -12.85 6.30 10.66
N PRO A 227 -12.28 5.72 9.59
CA PRO A 227 -11.93 4.29 9.53
C PRO A 227 -11.05 3.80 10.69
N VAL A 228 -10.22 4.66 11.28
CA VAL A 228 -9.39 4.30 12.46
C VAL A 228 -10.21 4.01 13.73
N ALA A 229 -11.52 4.29 13.71
CA ALA A 229 -12.44 3.95 14.79
C ALA A 229 -13.27 2.67 14.50
N ASP A 230 -13.11 2.05 13.33
CA ASP A 230 -13.70 0.74 13.00
C ASP A 230 -12.76 -0.36 13.52
N PHE A 231 -12.91 -0.72 14.79
CA PHE A 231 -11.98 -1.62 15.48
C PHE A 231 -12.29 -3.09 15.24
N ASP A 232 -13.51 -3.43 14.85
CA ASP A 232 -13.88 -4.80 14.49
C ASP A 232 -13.85 -5.07 12.98
N GLY A 233 -13.60 -4.04 12.17
CA GLY A 233 -13.38 -4.09 10.73
C GLY A 233 -14.64 -4.38 9.93
N ASN A 234 -15.82 -4.10 10.49
CA ASN A 234 -17.10 -4.50 9.90
C ASN A 234 -17.75 -3.39 9.03
N GLY A 235 -17.14 -2.20 8.97
CA GLY A 235 -17.61 -1.04 8.22
C GLY A 235 -18.77 -0.27 8.87
N LEU A 236 -19.17 -0.61 10.10
CA LEU A 236 -20.25 0.02 10.87
C LEU A 236 -19.70 0.60 12.17
N PHE A 237 -19.77 1.92 12.33
CA PHE A 237 -19.37 2.60 13.56
C PHE A 237 -20.43 2.44 14.66
N ASP A 238 -20.30 1.41 15.49
CA ASP A 238 -21.25 1.06 16.54
C ASP A 238 -20.63 0.68 17.89
N LEU A 239 -21.40 0.03 18.76
CA LEU A 239 -20.94 -0.29 20.11
C LEU A 239 -19.86 -1.39 20.12
N ALA A 240 -19.78 -2.21 19.06
CA ALA A 240 -18.76 -3.24 18.90
C ALA A 240 -17.37 -2.61 18.81
N ASP A 241 -17.20 -1.54 18.04
CA ASP A 241 -15.93 -0.79 17.96
C ASP A 241 -15.49 -0.23 19.29
N VAL A 242 -16.43 0.36 20.03
CA VAL A 242 -16.16 0.94 21.35
C VAL A 242 -15.71 -0.15 22.32
N LEU A 243 -16.34 -1.33 22.26
CA LEU A 243 -15.97 -2.46 23.09
C LEU A 243 -14.57 -2.98 22.73
N GLU A 244 -14.26 -3.08 21.45
CA GLU A 244 -13.00 -3.60 20.94
C GLU A 244 -11.84 -2.62 21.22
N PHE A 245 -12.05 -1.30 21.05
CA PHE A 245 -11.13 -0.27 21.50
C PHE A 245 -10.85 -0.37 23.01
N VAL A 246 -11.89 -0.51 23.84
CA VAL A 246 -11.73 -0.63 25.29
C VAL A 246 -10.97 -1.92 25.67
N ASN A 247 -11.20 -3.02 24.95
CA ASN A 247 -10.46 -4.26 25.15
C ASN A 247 -8.98 -4.08 24.81
N ALA A 248 -8.66 -3.48 23.67
CA ALA A 248 -7.30 -3.17 23.24
C ALA A 248 -6.60 -2.19 24.21
N PHE A 249 -7.32 -1.15 24.66
CA PHE A 249 -6.79 -0.15 25.60
C PHE A 249 -6.46 -0.77 26.96
N ASN A 250 -7.29 -1.70 27.45
CA ASN A 250 -7.03 -2.40 28.72
C ASN A 250 -5.95 -3.49 28.60
N ALA A 251 -5.77 -4.05 27.40
CA ALA A 251 -4.74 -5.06 27.15
C ALA A 251 -3.33 -4.46 27.22
N GLY A 252 -3.18 -3.17 26.93
CA GLY A 252 -1.90 -2.50 26.92
C GLY A 252 -1.15 -2.69 25.60
N CYS A 253 -0.01 -2.00 25.51
CA CYS A 253 0.99 -2.19 24.46
C CYS A 253 1.81 -3.46 24.71
N GLY A 254 1.81 -4.41 23.78
CA GLY A 254 2.50 -5.71 23.87
C GLY A 254 3.91 -5.73 23.28
#